data_AF-A0A3D0V6K8-F1
#
_entry.id   AF-A0A3D0V6K8-F1
#
_cell.length_a   1.000
_cell.length_b   1.000
_cell.length_c   1.000
_cell.angle_alpha   90.00
_cell.angle_beta   90.00
_cell.angle_gamma   90.00
#
_symmetry.space_group_name_H-M   'P 1'
#
loop_
_entity.id
_entity.type
_entity.pdbx_description
1 polymer ?
#
loop_
_entity_poly.entity_id
_entity_poly.type
_entity_poly.pdbx_seq_one_letter_code
_entity_poly.pdbx_strand_id
1 'polypeptide(L)'
;MGLKSLRNKTGLKSLRKWLFSAITGLTLINTATNVILTKPVITEVVFRNLTDQEIQSYIATGEPLDKAGACGIQGLGATFVKEIHGDYYNVMGLPLSTLVESLKEIS
;
A
#
# COMPACT_ATOMS: atom_id res chain seq x y z
N MET A 1 13.07 3.64 12.73
CA MET A 1 13.99 3.17 11.66
C MET A 1 13.37 3.26 10.24
N GLY A 2 12.28 4.02 10.00
CA GLY A 2 11.48 3.91 8.76
C GLY A 2 11.46 5.09 7.79
N LEU A 3 12.14 6.23 8.05
CA LEU A 3 12.14 7.38 7.13
C LEU A 3 13.54 7.86 6.71
N LYS A 4 14.62 7.30 7.29
CA LYS A 4 16.00 7.62 6.88
C LYS A 4 16.41 6.97 5.54
N SER A 5 15.60 6.04 4.99
CA SER A 5 15.87 5.40 3.70
C SER A 5 15.58 6.30 2.49
N LEU A 6 14.82 7.39 2.65
CA LEU A 6 14.45 8.30 1.55
C LEU A 6 15.56 9.28 1.14
N ARG A 7 16.79 9.08 1.61
CA ARG A 7 17.89 10.04 1.46
C ARG A 7 19.15 9.41 0.88
N ASN A 8 19.04 8.57 -0.15
CA ASN A 8 20.21 8.27 -0.98
C ASN A 8 20.39 9.36 -2.04
N LYS A 9 21.22 10.34 -1.68
CA LYS A 9 21.81 11.35 -2.57
C LYS A 9 22.94 10.70 -3.38
N THR A 10 22.72 10.38 -4.65
CA THR A 10 23.61 10.70 -5.80
C THR A 10 23.10 10.00 -7.06
N GLY A 11 22.81 10.78 -8.11
CA GLY A 11 22.65 10.29 -9.49
C GLY A 11 21.27 9.76 -9.87
N LEU A 12 20.24 10.62 -9.95
CA LEU A 12 19.03 10.47 -10.80
C LEU A 12 18.03 11.59 -10.45
N LYS A 13 18.31 12.83 -10.89
CA LYS A 13 17.35 13.95 -10.75
C LYS A 13 16.16 13.85 -11.74
N SER A 14 16.03 12.78 -12.54
CA SER A 14 15.18 12.75 -13.74
C SER A 14 13.96 11.81 -13.72
N LEU A 15 13.70 11.04 -12.65
CA LEU A 15 12.55 10.11 -12.62
C LEU A 15 11.87 10.09 -11.23
N ARG A 16 11.41 11.25 -10.74
CA ARG A 16 10.64 11.32 -9.48
C ARG A 16 9.20 10.86 -9.71
N LYS A 17 8.97 9.56 -9.94
CA LYS A 17 7.66 8.95 -9.68
C LYS A 17 7.73 8.37 -8.27
N TRP A 18 6.91 8.89 -7.38
CA TRP A 18 6.72 8.34 -6.05
C TRP A 18 5.83 7.10 -6.19
N LEU A 19 6.46 5.96 -6.47
CA LEU A 19 5.80 4.67 -6.61
C LEU A 19 6.11 3.83 -5.36
N PHE A 20 5.10 3.20 -4.79
CA PHE A 20 5.29 2.14 -3.80
C PHE A 20 4.34 0.97 -4.06
N SER A 21 4.70 -0.19 -3.54
CA SER A 21 3.88 -1.41 -3.63
C SER A 21 3.25 -1.72 -2.28
N ALA A 22 1.93 -1.80 -2.24
CA ALA A 22 1.18 -2.38 -1.13
C ALA A 22 1.14 -3.90 -1.32
N ILE A 23 1.63 -4.65 -0.32
CA ILE A 23 1.69 -6.11 -0.36
C ILE A 23 0.91 -6.64 0.85
N THR A 24 -0.16 -7.39 0.59
CA THR A 24 -0.94 -8.07 1.62
C THR A 24 -0.86 -9.58 1.44
N GLY A 25 -0.56 -10.31 2.51
CA GLY A 25 -0.69 -11.75 2.56
C GLY A 25 -2.09 -12.15 3.03
N LEU A 26 -2.81 -12.91 2.21
CA LEU A 26 -4.10 -13.49 2.56
C LEU A 26 -3.91 -15.00 2.83
N THR A 27 -4.37 -15.48 3.98
CA THR A 27 -4.42 -16.91 4.31
C THR A 27 -5.83 -17.29 4.72
N LEU A 28 -6.38 -18.34 4.09
CA LEU A 28 -7.64 -18.99 4.45
C LEU A 28 -7.35 -20.39 4.98
N ILE A 29 -8.06 -20.77 6.04
CA ILE A 29 -7.98 -22.09 6.67
C ILE A 29 -9.40 -22.66 6.72
N ASN A 30 -9.66 -23.73 5.98
CA ASN A 30 -10.90 -24.49 6.11
C ASN A 30 -10.71 -25.53 7.22
N THR A 31 -11.30 -25.27 8.38
CA THR A 31 -11.14 -26.11 9.58
C THR A 31 -11.86 -27.46 9.50
N ALA A 32 -12.80 -27.62 8.56
CA ALA A 32 -13.49 -28.89 8.35
C ALA A 32 -12.66 -29.86 7.51
N THR A 33 -11.92 -29.35 6.53
CA THR A 33 -11.10 -30.14 5.60
C THR A 33 -9.60 -30.10 5.91
N ASN A 34 -9.16 -29.22 6.81
CA ASN A 34 -7.76 -28.87 7.08
C ASN A 34 -7.00 -28.33 5.86
N VAL A 35 -7.71 -27.86 4.83
CA VAL A 35 -7.08 -27.20 3.68
C VAL A 35 -6.65 -25.79 4.08
N ILE A 36 -5.45 -25.41 3.68
CA ILE A 36 -4.89 -24.07 3.88
C ILE A 36 -4.55 -23.49 2.51
N LEU A 37 -5.03 -22.28 2.23
CA LEU A 37 -4.74 -21.54 1.01
C LEU A 37 -4.10 -20.20 1.38
N THR A 38 -2.93 -19.90 0.82
CA THR A 38 -2.23 -18.63 1.04
C THR A 38 -1.93 -17.96 -0.30
N LYS A 39 -2.29 -16.68 -0.44
CA LYS A 39 -2.04 -15.88 -1.64
C LYS A 39 -1.50 -14.50 -1.26
N PRO A 40 -0.39 -14.04 -1.86
CA PRO A 40 0.01 -12.64 -1.79
C PRO A 40 -0.75 -11.81 -2.83
N VAL A 41 -1.09 -10.57 -2.48
CA VAL A 41 -1.64 -9.59 -3.43
C VAL A 41 -0.77 -8.35 -3.41
N ILE A 42 -0.37 -7.90 -4.59
CA ILE A 42 0.50 -6.74 -4.79
C ILE A 42 -0.31 -5.68 -5.53
N THR A 43 -0.21 -4.44 -5.08
CA THR A 43 -0.84 -3.30 -5.76
C THR A 43 0.13 -2.13 -5.78
N GLU A 44 0.31 -1.56 -6.97
CA GLU A 44 1.17 -0.41 -7.17
C GLU A 44 0.38 0.87 -6.96
N VAL A 45 0.93 1.78 -6.16
CA VAL A 45 0.33 3.08 -5.88
C VAL A 45 1.30 4.16 -6.36
N VAL A 46 0.83 4.98 -7.29
CA VAL A 46 1.57 6.10 -7.86
C VAL A 46 1.09 7.37 -7.20
N PHE A 47 1.99 8.11 -6.58
CA PHE A 47 1.73 9.45 -6.08
C PHE A 47 2.04 10.51 -7.14
N ARG A 48 1.34 11.64 -7.05
CA ARG A 48 1.71 12.85 -7.80
C ARG A 48 3.03 13.40 -7.26
N ASN A 49 3.63 14.32 -8.00
CA ASN A 49 4.77 15.05 -7.48
C ASN A 49 4.33 15.89 -6.28
N LEU A 50 4.98 15.64 -5.13
CA LEU A 50 4.80 16.40 -3.91
C LEU A 50 5.96 17.37 -3.74
N THR A 51 5.63 18.59 -3.32
CA THR A 51 6.60 19.56 -2.85
C THR A 51 7.07 19.20 -1.44
N ASP A 52 8.26 19.68 -1.06
CA ASP A 52 8.77 19.48 0.30
C ASP A 52 7.80 20.06 1.34
N GLN A 53 7.12 21.18 1.03
CA GLN A 53 6.14 21.81 1.91
C GLN A 53 4.93 20.90 2.15
N GLU A 54 4.35 20.31 1.10
CA GLU A 54 3.23 19.36 1.23
C GLU A 54 3.61 18.15 2.07
N ILE A 55 4.83 17.62 1.89
CA ILE A 55 5.34 16.51 2.69
C ILE A 55 5.45 16.90 4.16
N GLN A 56 6.03 18.07 4.47
CA GLN A 56 6.15 18.53 5.86
C GLN A 56 4.79 18.79 6.50
N SER A 57 3.87 19.44 5.77
CA SER A 57 2.50 19.69 6.26
C SER A 57 1.76 18.38 6.55
N TYR A 58 1.91 17.37 5.70
CA TYR A 58 1.31 16.06 5.93
C TYR A 58 1.92 15.34 7.14
N ILE A 59 3.24 15.37 7.30
CA ILE A 59 3.91 14.81 8.48
C ILE A 59 3.40 15.48 9.77
N ALA A 60 3.21 16.80 9.75
CA ALA A 60 2.73 17.56 10.90
C ALA A 60 1.30 17.18 11.35
N THR A 61 0.50 16.55 10.48
CA THR A 61 -0.85 16.06 10.84
C THR A 61 -0.82 14.83 11.74
N GLY A 62 0.31 14.11 11.81
CA GLY A 62 0.43 12.85 12.54
C GLY A 62 -0.20 11.64 11.84
N GLU A 63 -1.05 11.83 10.83
CA GLU A 63 -1.67 10.75 10.04
C GLU A 63 -0.68 9.70 9.48
N PRO A 64 0.51 10.08 8.95
CA PRO A 64 1.45 9.08 8.43
C PRO A 64 2.09 8.17 9.48
N LEU A 65 1.94 8.44 10.78
CA LEU A 65 2.63 7.71 11.84
C LEU A 65 1.94 6.39 12.22
N ASP A 66 0.65 6.25 11.91
CA ASP A 66 -0.18 5.09 12.29
C ASP A 66 -0.41 4.11 11.12
N LYS A 67 0.22 4.34 9.96
CA LYS A 67 -0.08 3.61 8.72
C LYS A 67 1.19 3.06 8.07
N ALA A 68 1.15 1.78 7.68
CA ALA A 68 2.24 1.17 6.93
C ALA A 68 2.49 1.95 5.62
N GLY A 69 3.75 2.31 5.36
CA GLY A 69 4.12 3.13 4.21
C GLY A 69 3.73 4.62 4.31
N ALA A 70 3.29 5.09 5.48
CA ALA A 70 2.92 6.49 5.74
C ALA A 70 1.78 7.03 4.83
N CYS A 71 1.10 6.17 4.07
CA CYS A 71 0.04 6.56 3.15
C CYS A 71 -1.34 6.19 3.71
N GLY A 72 -2.04 7.17 4.27
CA GLY A 72 -3.46 7.03 4.52
C GLY A 72 -4.27 7.28 3.26
N ILE A 73 -4.53 6.24 2.47
CA ILE A 73 -5.42 6.36 1.30
C ILE A 73 -6.88 6.66 1.68
N GLN A 74 -7.22 6.56 2.96
CA GLN A 74 -8.51 6.94 3.54
C GLN A 74 -8.56 8.37 4.10
N GLY A 75 -7.43 9.09 4.15
CA GLY A 75 -7.33 10.42 4.75
C GLY A 75 -6.61 11.42 3.86
N LEU A 76 -5.84 12.34 4.44
CA LEU A 76 -5.16 13.40 3.70
C LEU A 76 -4.15 12.83 2.69
N GLY A 77 -3.61 11.65 2.97
CA GLY A 77 -2.73 10.91 2.06
C GLY A 77 -3.39 10.56 0.72
N ALA A 78 -4.72 10.43 0.67
CA ALA A 78 -5.46 10.18 -0.57
C ALA A 78 -5.26 11.30 -1.61
N THR A 79 -5.06 12.54 -1.16
CA THR A 79 -4.85 13.71 -2.03
C THR A 79 -3.51 13.68 -2.78
N PHE A 80 -2.62 12.75 -2.41
CA PHE A 80 -1.34 12.54 -3.06
C PHE A 80 -1.38 11.40 -4.08
N VAL A 81 -2.37 10.52 -4.02
CA VAL A 81 -2.50 9.40 -4.95
C VAL A 81 -2.90 9.92 -6.33
N LYS A 82 -2.10 9.57 -7.33
CA LYS A 82 -2.35 9.85 -8.75
C LYS A 82 -3.06 8.68 -9.40
N GLU A 83 -2.53 7.47 -9.22
CA GLU A 83 -3.02 6.26 -9.87
C GLU A 83 -2.81 5.05 -8.95
N ILE A 84 -3.65 4.03 -9.11
CA ILE A 84 -3.51 2.73 -8.46
C ILE A 84 -3.60 1.67 -9.54
N HIS A 85 -2.61 0.79 -9.58
CA HIS A 85 -2.53 -0.32 -10.51
C HIS A 85 -2.62 -1.62 -9.71
N GLY A 86 -3.82 -2.20 -9.65
CA GLY A 86 -4.15 -3.39 -8.87
C GLY A 86 -5.45 -3.23 -8.06
N ASP A 87 -5.49 -3.83 -6.88
CA ASP A 87 -6.68 -3.87 -6.02
C ASP A 87 -6.64 -2.74 -4.98
N TYR A 88 -7.59 -1.81 -5.05
CA TYR A 88 -7.73 -0.74 -4.06
C TYR A 88 -7.90 -1.29 -2.64
N TYR A 89 -8.67 -2.36 -2.45
CA TYR A 89 -8.90 -2.94 -1.13
C TYR A 89 -7.66 -3.66 -0.58
N ASN A 90 -6.77 -4.13 -1.46
CA ASN A 90 -5.44 -4.58 -1.06
C ASN A 90 -4.63 -3.45 -0.41
N VAL A 91 -4.68 -2.23 -0.98
CA VAL A 91 -4.03 -1.04 -0.37
C VAL A 91 -4.64 -0.72 1.01
N MET A 92 -5.91 -1.06 1.20
CA MET A 92 -6.64 -0.89 2.46
C MET A 92 -6.35 -2.00 3.47
N GLY A 93 -5.65 -3.06 3.06
CA GLY A 93 -5.21 -4.17 3.91
C GLY A 93 -6.02 -5.47 3.78
N LEU A 94 -7.01 -5.54 2.90
CA LEU A 94 -7.75 -6.80 2.64
C LEU A 94 -8.15 -6.91 1.15
N PRO A 95 -7.50 -7.75 0.34
CA PRO A 95 -7.81 -7.88 -1.09
C PRO A 95 -9.14 -8.62 -1.33
N LEU A 96 -10.24 -7.88 -1.44
CA LEU A 96 -11.59 -8.46 -1.47
C LEU A 96 -11.84 -9.36 -2.68
N SER A 97 -11.34 -8.99 -3.87
CA SER A 97 -11.52 -9.81 -5.06
C SER A 97 -10.84 -11.18 -4.89
N THR A 98 -9.56 -11.16 -4.48
CA THR A 98 -8.80 -12.38 -4.23
C THR A 98 -9.40 -13.20 -3.08
N LEU A 99 -9.94 -12.56 -2.05
CA LEU A 99 -10.65 -13.22 -0.95
C LEU A 99 -11.86 -14.01 -1.46
N VAL A 100 -12.75 -13.37 -2.23
CA VAL A 100 -13.97 -14.02 -2.73
C VAL A 100 -13.66 -15.18 -3.67
N GLU A 101 -12.66 -15.05 -4.54
CA GLU A 101 -12.20 -16.15 -5.40
C GLU A 101 -11.61 -17.31 -4.59
N SER A 102 -10.78 -16.98 -3.60
CA SER A 102 -10.14 -17.96 -2.71
C SER A 102 -11.15 -18.70 -1.83
N LEU A 103 -12.22 -18.02 -1.41
CA LEU A 103 -13.31 -18.66 -0.68
C LEU A 103 -14.01 -19.71 -1.56
N LYS A 104 -14.30 -19.40 -2.84
CA LYS A 104 -14.89 -20.37 -3.76
C LYS A 104 -13.98 -21.58 -4.03
N GLU A 105 -12.67 -21.35 -4.03
CA GLU A 105 -11.66 -22.40 -4.26
C GLU A 105 -11.49 -23.33 -3.05
N ILE A 106 -11.56 -22.79 -1.83
CA ILE A 106 -11.36 -23.55 -0.59
C ILE A 106 -12.66 -24.16 -0.01
N SER A 107 -13.82 -23.79 -0.59
CA SER A 107 -15.15 -24.28 -0.21
C SER A 107 -15.30 -25.78 -0.42
#